data_AF-A0A6C0C3R2-F1
#
_entry.id   AF-A0A6C0C3R2-F1
#
_cell.length_a   1.000
_cell.length_b   1.000
_cell.length_c   1.000
_cell.angle_alpha   90.00
_cell.angle_beta   90.00
_cell.angle_gamma   90.00
#
_symmetry.space_group_name_H-M   'P 1'
#
loop_
_entity.id
_entity.type
_entity.pdbx_description
1 polymer ?
#
loop_
_entity_poly.entity_id
_entity_poly.type
_entity_poly.pdbx_seq_one_letter_code
_entity_poly.pdbx_strand_id
1 'polypeptide(L)'
;MDVSFNLFDLQYLTNHDHFNKLMKKQNITKISRNDLQFYKKRIFNLTKDMLRGEKVNNKVNDAFEHYVNDCIEHFKFIDKMELMQNDYKDINPQKSSSETSFSMEQSNNFMYKQKTTTHPKITDNIKIKSSKTIKPIMMPKTKKFNLKDPKFREKGLKKKNINNI
;
A
#
# COMPACT_ATOMS: atom_id res chain seq x y z
N MET A 1 -30.74 -20.27 18.50
CA MET A 1 -30.32 -19.61 17.24
C MET A 1 -28.86 -19.25 17.39
N ASP A 2 -27.99 -20.17 17.02
CA ASP A 2 -26.54 -19.94 17.01
C ASP A 2 -26.17 -19.22 15.72
N VAL A 3 -26.16 -17.89 15.77
CA VAL A 3 -25.58 -17.08 14.71
C VAL A 3 -24.12 -16.87 15.08
N SER A 4 -23.26 -17.78 14.63
CA SER A 4 -21.82 -17.53 14.57
C SER A 4 -21.59 -16.39 13.58
N PHE A 5 -21.65 -15.15 14.07
CA PHE A 5 -21.33 -13.96 13.27
C PHE A 5 -19.87 -14.06 12.82
N ASN A 6 -19.68 -14.23 11.51
CA ASN A 6 -18.37 -14.10 10.90
C ASN A 6 -17.86 -12.68 11.18
N LEU A 7 -16.61 -12.52 11.62
CA LEU A 7 -16.03 -11.21 11.95
C LEU A 7 -16.16 -10.23 10.77
N PHE A 8 -16.04 -10.76 9.56
CA PHE A 8 -16.22 -10.02 8.32
C PHE A 8 -17.65 -9.53 8.13
N ASP A 9 -18.65 -10.38 8.36
CA ASP A 9 -20.06 -9.99 8.23
C ASP A 9 -20.40 -8.88 9.23
N LEU A 10 -19.91 -8.99 10.47
CA LEU A 10 -20.10 -7.94 11.46
C LEU A 10 -19.39 -6.64 11.05
N GLN A 11 -18.18 -6.70 10.50
CA GLN A 11 -17.44 -5.53 10.04
C GLN A 11 -18.13 -4.80 8.88
N TYR A 12 -18.72 -5.52 7.93
CA TYR A 12 -19.31 -4.93 6.73
C TYR A 12 -20.81 -4.65 6.82
N LEU A 13 -21.54 -5.36 7.69
CA LEU A 13 -23.00 -5.20 7.87
C LEU A 13 -23.38 -4.37 9.09
N THR A 14 -22.44 -4.03 9.99
CA THR A 14 -22.73 -3.07 11.07
C THR A 14 -22.80 -1.64 10.54
N ASN A 15 -23.69 -0.85 11.13
CA ASN A 15 -23.76 0.58 10.87
C ASN A 15 -22.38 1.22 11.15
N HIS A 16 -21.88 1.97 10.16
CA HIS A 16 -20.56 2.58 10.18
C HIS A 16 -20.31 3.45 11.42
N ASP A 17 -21.33 4.17 11.91
CA ASP A 17 -21.22 5.00 13.12
C ASP A 17 -21.03 4.16 14.39
N HIS A 18 -21.72 3.03 14.47
CA HIS A 18 -21.58 2.08 15.58
C HIS A 18 -20.23 1.35 15.52
N PHE A 19 -19.79 0.95 14.33
CA PHE A 19 -18.48 0.34 14.11
C PHE A 19 -17.34 1.28 14.52
N ASN A 20 -17.40 2.54 14.08
CA ASN A 20 -16.42 3.58 14.44
C ASN A 20 -16.38 3.83 15.96
N LYS A 21 -17.52 3.78 16.64
CA LYS A 21 -17.59 3.93 18.11
C LYS A 21 -16.98 2.74 18.85
N LEU A 22 -17.13 1.52 18.32
CA LEU A 22 -16.48 0.32 18.85
C LEU A 22 -14.96 0.36 18.66
N MET A 23 -14.49 0.74 17.46
CA MET A 23 -13.06 0.84 17.15
C MET A 23 -12.34 1.95 17.93
N LYS A 24 -13.02 3.08 18.19
CA LYS A 24 -12.46 4.18 19.00
C LYS A 24 -12.22 3.79 20.46
N LYS A 25 -13.00 2.86 21.03
CA LYS A 25 -12.84 2.43 22.43
C LYS A 25 -11.56 1.60 22.66
N GLN A 26 -11.05 0.93 21.64
CA GLN A 26 -9.85 0.08 21.77
C GLN A 26 -8.54 0.88 21.77
N ASN A 27 -8.57 2.15 21.36
CA ASN A 27 -7.38 2.96 21.07
C ASN A 27 -6.92 3.90 22.20
N ILE A 28 -7.02 3.50 23.47
CA ILE A 28 -6.62 4.41 24.57
C ILE A 28 -5.80 3.69 25.65
N THR A 29 -4.53 3.44 25.34
CA THR A 29 -3.47 3.53 26.34
C THR A 29 -2.81 4.90 26.19
N LYS A 30 -3.45 5.95 26.71
CA LYS A 30 -2.80 7.27 26.83
C LYS A 30 -1.70 7.15 27.89
N ILE A 31 -0.48 6.89 27.44
CA ILE A 31 0.71 6.95 28.30
C ILE A 31 0.79 8.35 28.89
N SER A 32 0.97 8.43 30.21
CA SER A 32 1.21 9.69 30.92
C SER A 32 2.47 10.36 30.36
N ARG A 33 2.34 11.60 29.86
CA ARG A 33 3.46 12.34 29.27
C ARG A 33 4.59 12.58 30.27
N ASN A 34 4.25 12.72 31.56
CA ASN A 34 5.22 12.97 32.62
C ASN A 34 6.09 11.73 32.88
N ASP A 35 5.45 10.56 32.97
CA ASP A 35 6.16 9.29 33.16
C ASP A 35 7.01 8.97 31.93
N LEU A 36 6.51 9.24 30.73
CA LEU A 36 7.27 9.06 29.50
C LEU A 36 8.55 9.91 29.50
N GLN A 37 8.47 11.18 29.91
CA GLN A 37 9.66 12.05 30.00
C GLN A 37 10.66 11.55 31.04
N PHE A 38 10.17 11.13 32.21
CA PHE A 38 11.01 10.62 33.30
C PHE A 38 11.73 9.33 32.90
N TYR A 39 11.00 8.37 32.32
CA TYR A 39 11.54 7.06 31.96
C TYR A 39 12.18 7.01 30.57
N LYS A 40 12.11 8.06 29.75
CA LYS A 40 12.64 8.09 28.37
C LYS A 40 14.06 7.54 28.25
N LYS A 41 14.97 7.99 29.13
CA LYS A 41 16.38 7.56 29.12
C LYS A 41 16.53 6.08 29.45
N ARG A 42 15.76 5.59 30.43
CA ARG A 42 15.78 4.19 30.88
C ARG A 42 15.20 3.25 29.84
N ILE A 43 14.09 3.65 29.21
CA ILE A 43 13.47 2.93 28.09
C ILE A 43 14.43 2.86 26.91
N PHE A 44 15.10 3.97 26.57
CA PHE A 44 16.07 3.97 25.47
C PHE A 44 17.29 3.06 25.74
N ASN A 45 17.79 3.04 26.97
CA ASN A 45 18.87 2.12 27.33
C ASN A 45 18.40 0.67 27.26
N LEU A 46 17.22 0.39 27.82
CA LEU A 46 16.61 -0.94 27.78
C LEU A 46 16.43 -1.44 26.33
N THR A 47 15.87 -0.63 25.43
CA THR A 47 15.71 -1.03 24.02
C THR A 47 17.05 -1.25 23.32
N LYS A 48 18.08 -0.46 23.65
CA LYS A 48 19.44 -0.66 23.14
C LYS A 48 20.04 -1.99 23.61
N ASP A 49 19.83 -2.34 24.87
CA ASP A 49 20.33 -3.59 25.45
C ASP A 49 19.56 -4.80 24.89
N MET A 50 18.24 -4.67 24.69
CA MET A 50 17.43 -5.67 24.01
C MET A 50 17.83 -5.88 22.54
N LEU A 51 18.20 -4.81 21.82
CA LEU A 51 18.77 -4.91 20.46
C LEU A 51 20.12 -5.65 20.42
N ARG A 52 20.85 -5.69 21.55
CA ARG A 52 22.11 -6.46 21.68
C ARG A 52 21.87 -7.93 22.04
N GLY A 53 20.63 -8.31 22.35
CA GLY A 53 20.24 -9.67 22.70
C GLY A 53 20.01 -9.92 24.19
N GLU A 54 20.03 -8.88 25.04
CA GLU A 54 19.70 -9.03 26.45
C GLU A 54 18.19 -9.23 26.63
N LYS A 55 17.82 -10.19 27.50
CA LYS A 55 16.43 -10.55 27.79
C LYS A 55 16.08 -10.10 29.20
N VAL A 56 14.93 -9.45 29.37
CA VAL A 56 14.50 -8.93 30.68
C VAL A 56 13.32 -9.70 31.23
N ASN A 57 12.19 -9.70 30.52
CA ASN A 57 10.97 -10.38 30.94
C ASN A 57 10.26 -10.88 29.67
N ASN A 58 9.71 -12.10 29.71
CA ASN A 58 9.02 -12.70 28.57
C ASN A 58 7.98 -11.75 27.96
N LYS A 59 7.12 -11.12 28.78
CA LYS A 59 6.11 -10.16 28.28
C LYS A 59 6.71 -8.96 27.56
N VAL A 60 7.84 -8.45 28.05
CA VAL A 60 8.52 -7.27 27.47
C VAL A 60 9.28 -7.67 26.21
N ASN A 61 9.87 -8.87 26.20
CA ASN A 61 10.56 -9.42 25.04
C ASN A 61 9.57 -9.68 23.89
N ASP A 62 8.42 -10.32 24.17
CA ASP A 62 7.38 -10.57 23.17
C ASP A 62 6.87 -9.25 22.55
N ALA A 63 6.58 -8.26 23.41
CA ALA A 63 6.18 -6.93 22.95
C ALA A 63 7.27 -6.22 22.12
N PHE A 64 8.54 -6.43 22.48
CA PHE A 64 9.67 -5.88 21.74
C PHE A 64 9.87 -6.57 20.38
N GLU A 65 9.70 -7.89 20.28
CA GLU A 65 9.76 -8.61 19.01
C GLU A 65 8.65 -8.13 18.06
N HIS A 66 7.42 -7.93 18.55
CA HIS A 66 6.35 -7.31 17.78
C HIS A 66 6.72 -5.90 17.32
N TYR A 67 7.20 -5.05 18.24
CA TYR A 67 7.65 -3.71 17.91
C TYR A 67 8.75 -3.70 16.83
N VAL A 68 9.74 -4.59 16.93
CA VAL A 68 10.82 -4.70 15.94
C VAL A 68 10.30 -5.16 14.59
N ASN A 69 9.38 -6.14 14.56
CA ASN A 69 8.74 -6.59 13.32
C ASN A 69 7.96 -5.46 12.63
N ASP A 70 7.15 -4.71 13.39
CA ASP A 70 6.41 -3.55 12.87
C ASP A 70 7.36 -2.48 12.32
N CYS A 71 8.47 -2.21 13.03
CA CYS A 71 9.49 -1.27 12.56
C CYS A 71 10.14 -1.76 11.25
N ILE A 72 10.49 -3.04 11.15
CA ILE A 72 11.08 -3.63 9.95
C ILE A 72 10.10 -3.56 8.77
N GLU A 73 8.82 -3.86 9.00
CA GLU A 73 7.78 -3.78 7.97
C GLU A 73 7.60 -2.33 7.48
N HIS A 74 7.51 -1.38 8.40
CA HIS A 74 7.44 0.03 8.08
C HIS A 74 8.63 0.51 7.25
N PHE A 75 9.86 0.12 7.59
CA PHE A 75 11.04 0.46 6.78
C PHE A 75 11.01 -0.17 5.38
N LYS A 76 10.67 -1.47 5.27
CA LYS A 76 10.50 -2.13 3.98
C LYS A 76 9.45 -1.44 3.11
N PHE A 77 8.35 -0.98 3.72
CA PHE A 77 7.30 -0.26 3.02
C PHE A 77 7.80 1.07 2.48
N ILE A 78 8.47 1.90 3.30
CA ILE A 78 9.03 3.18 2.88
C ILE A 78 10.03 3.00 1.74
N ASP A 79 10.94 2.03 1.86
CA ASP A 79 11.97 1.80 0.85
C ASP A 79 11.37 1.32 -0.47
N LYS A 80 10.37 0.44 -0.42
CA LYS A 80 9.63 0.00 -1.61
C LYS A 80 8.86 1.14 -2.25
N MET A 81 8.18 1.95 -1.44
CA MET A 81 7.44 3.13 -1.89
C MET A 81 8.35 4.12 -2.61
N GLU A 82 9.50 4.45 -2.02
CA GLU A 82 10.45 5.37 -2.64
C GLU A 82 11.02 4.81 -3.95
N LEU A 83 11.35 3.52 -3.97
CA LEU A 83 11.84 2.87 -5.19
C LEU A 83 10.79 2.87 -6.30
N MET A 84 9.54 2.60 -5.97
CA MET A 84 8.43 2.70 -6.91
C MET A 84 8.27 4.13 -7.40
N GLN A 85 8.27 5.13 -6.50
CA GLN A 85 8.09 6.53 -6.88
C GLN A 85 9.26 7.07 -7.73
N ASN A 86 10.48 6.56 -7.50
CA ASN A 86 11.64 6.91 -8.29
C ASN A 86 11.47 6.55 -9.78
N ASP A 87 10.77 5.45 -10.09
CA ASP A 87 10.48 5.06 -11.48
C ASP A 87 9.59 6.06 -12.23
N TYR A 88 8.83 6.90 -11.51
CA TYR A 88 7.90 7.87 -12.09
C TYR A 88 8.47 9.29 -12.19
N LYS A 89 9.71 9.54 -11.77
CA LYS A 89 10.31 10.89 -11.76
C LYS A 89 10.42 11.51 -13.15
N ASP A 90 10.68 10.69 -14.17
CA ASP A 90 10.89 11.15 -15.55
C ASP A 90 9.58 11.24 -16.35
N ILE A 91 8.45 10.85 -15.74
CA ILE A 91 7.14 10.95 -16.37
C ILE A 91 6.63 12.37 -16.16
N ASN A 92 6.87 13.22 -17.15
CA ASN A 92 6.21 14.52 -17.20
C ASN A 92 4.69 14.33 -17.16
N PRO A 93 3.96 15.04 -16.29
CA PRO A 93 2.51 15.02 -16.36
C PRO A 93 2.12 15.53 -17.74
N GLN A 94 1.54 14.67 -18.56
CA GLN A 94 0.83 15.09 -19.77
C GLN A 94 -0.19 16.14 -19.29
N LYS A 95 -0.01 17.40 -19.70
CA LYS A 95 -1.03 18.43 -19.49
C LYS A 95 -2.32 17.85 -20.05
N SER A 96 -3.31 17.61 -19.21
CA SER A 96 -4.62 17.13 -19.64
C SER A 96 -5.16 18.12 -20.66
N SER A 97 -5.07 17.77 -21.93
CA SER A 97 -5.68 18.54 -23.00
C SER A 97 -7.19 18.47 -22.80
N SER A 98 -7.75 19.63 -22.44
CA SER A 98 -9.18 19.95 -22.23
C SER A 98 -9.94 19.10 -21.22
N GLU A 99 -10.55 19.77 -20.25
CA GLU A 99 -11.74 19.31 -19.54
C GLU A 99 -12.77 18.84 -20.58
N THR A 100 -12.81 17.54 -20.84
CA THR A 100 -13.91 16.97 -21.62
C THR A 100 -15.10 17.02 -20.68
N SER A 101 -16.05 17.91 -20.93
CA SER A 101 -17.24 18.03 -20.09
C SER A 101 -17.92 16.67 -20.04
N PHE A 102 -18.09 16.14 -18.82
CA PHE A 102 -18.77 14.86 -18.65
C PHE A 102 -20.25 15.04 -19.03
N SER A 103 -20.64 14.49 -20.18
CA SER A 103 -22.03 14.44 -20.61
C SER A 103 -22.63 13.08 -20.28
N MET A 104 -23.60 13.09 -19.37
CA MET A 104 -24.35 11.90 -18.96
C MET A 104 -25.10 11.28 -20.16
N GLU A 105 -25.61 12.11 -21.06
CA GLU A 105 -26.36 11.66 -22.24
C GLU A 105 -25.47 10.90 -23.24
N GLN A 106 -24.26 11.39 -23.50
CA GLN A 106 -23.29 10.69 -24.34
C GLN A 106 -22.84 9.37 -23.70
N SER A 107 -22.69 9.36 -22.37
CA SER A 107 -22.32 8.15 -21.62
C SER A 107 -23.40 7.07 -21.71
N ASN A 108 -24.68 7.45 -21.61
CA ASN A 108 -25.81 6.55 -21.73
C ASN A 108 -25.88 5.89 -23.13
N ASN A 109 -25.49 6.60 -24.19
CA ASN A 109 -25.49 6.07 -25.55
C ASN A 109 -24.51 4.90 -25.76
N PHE A 110 -23.48 4.76 -24.91
CA PHE A 110 -22.58 3.59 -24.93
C PHE A 110 -23.18 2.37 -24.22
N MET A 111 -24.14 2.55 -23.32
CA MET A 111 -24.77 1.44 -22.59
C MET A 111 -25.80 0.69 -23.43
N TYR A 112 -26.39 1.34 -24.44
CA TYR A 112 -27.36 0.71 -25.33
C TYR A 112 -26.70 0.16 -26.60
N LYS A 113 -27.18 -1.00 -27.07
CA LYS A 113 -26.75 -1.57 -28.35
C LYS A 113 -27.22 -0.68 -29.50
N GLN A 114 -26.30 0.08 -30.10
CA GLN A 114 -26.60 0.90 -31.27
C GLN A 114 -27.03 0.01 -32.45
N LYS A 115 -28.11 0.40 -33.13
CA LYS A 115 -28.56 -0.26 -34.35
C LYS A 115 -27.63 0.15 -35.49
N THR A 116 -26.73 -0.74 -35.88
CA THR A 116 -25.93 -0.55 -37.11
C THR A 116 -26.73 -1.04 -38.31
N THR A 117 -27.14 -0.13 -39.19
CA THR A 117 -27.64 -0.49 -40.51
C THR A 117 -26.46 -0.95 -41.35
N THR A 118 -26.27 -2.26 -41.44
CA THR A 118 -25.28 -2.84 -42.35
C THR A 118 -25.90 -2.93 -43.74
N HIS A 119 -25.36 -2.17 -44.69
CA HIS A 119 -25.72 -2.33 -46.10
C HIS A 119 -24.95 -3.53 -46.66
N PRO A 120 -25.62 -4.44 -47.39
CA PRO A 120 -24.97 -5.61 -47.94
C PRO A 120 -23.88 -5.17 -48.93
N LYS A 121 -22.65 -5.65 -48.72
CA LYS A 121 -21.55 -5.43 -49.66
C LYS A 121 -21.41 -6.65 -50.55
N ILE A 122 -21.01 -6.44 -51.81
CA ILE A 122 -20.73 -7.53 -52.77
C ILE A 122 -19.70 -8.53 -52.20
N THR A 123 -18.81 -8.06 -51.33
CA THR A 123 -17.77 -8.85 -50.67
C THR A 123 -18.27 -9.76 -49.55
N ASP A 124 -19.51 -9.60 -49.07
CA ASP A 124 -20.03 -10.37 -47.91
C ASP A 124 -20.17 -11.87 -48.23
N ASN A 125 -20.38 -12.22 -49.50
CA ASN A 125 -20.48 -13.60 -49.97
C ASN A 125 -19.11 -14.19 -50.39
N ILE A 126 -18.03 -13.43 -50.25
CA ILE A 126 -16.68 -13.85 -50.65
C ILE A 126 -15.90 -14.27 -49.39
N LYS A 127 -15.33 -15.47 -49.41
CA LYS A 127 -14.53 -16.00 -48.30
C LYS A 127 -13.15 -15.31 -48.26
N ILE A 128 -13.07 -14.15 -47.62
CA ILE A 128 -11.81 -13.42 -47.42
C ILE A 128 -10.97 -14.14 -46.35
N LYS A 129 -9.82 -14.70 -46.74
CA LYS A 129 -8.82 -15.23 -45.80
C LYS A 129 -7.92 -14.07 -45.34
N SER A 130 -8.09 -13.59 -44.11
CA SER A 130 -7.14 -12.65 -43.51
C SER A 130 -6.22 -13.39 -42.54
N SER A 131 -4.90 -13.33 -42.77
CA SER A 131 -3.93 -13.76 -41.76
C SER A 131 -3.74 -12.61 -40.77
N LYS A 132 -4.55 -12.58 -39.72
CA LYS A 132 -4.28 -11.65 -38.61
C LYS A 132 -3.02 -12.13 -37.90
N THR A 133 -1.96 -11.33 -37.96
CA THR A 133 -0.80 -11.52 -37.10
C THR A 133 -1.22 -11.20 -35.68
N ILE A 134 -1.45 -12.23 -34.87
CA ILE A 134 -1.78 -12.05 -33.46
C ILE A 134 -0.51 -11.53 -32.79
N LYS A 135 -0.46 -10.22 -32.53
CA LYS A 135 0.60 -9.65 -31.69
C LYS A 135 0.46 -10.26 -30.30
N PRO A 136 1.53 -10.79 -29.69
CA PRO A 136 1.45 -11.31 -28.34
C PRO A 136 1.04 -10.17 -27.39
N ILE A 137 0.02 -10.43 -26.57
CA ILE A 137 -0.42 -9.48 -25.54
C ILE A 137 0.71 -9.41 -24.50
N MET A 138 1.30 -8.23 -24.32
CA MET A 138 2.30 -8.04 -23.28
C MET A 138 1.59 -7.94 -21.92
N MET A 139 1.70 -8.99 -21.13
CA MET A 139 1.17 -9.02 -19.77
C MET A 139 2.05 -8.18 -18.84
N PRO A 140 1.46 -7.46 -17.87
CA PRO A 140 2.23 -6.75 -16.85
C PRO A 140 3.07 -7.75 -16.04
N LYS A 141 4.31 -7.37 -15.72
CA LYS A 141 5.25 -8.17 -14.95
C LYS A 141 5.45 -7.56 -13.56
N THR A 142 5.54 -8.40 -12.54
CA THR A 142 5.91 -7.96 -11.19
C THR A 142 7.41 -7.68 -11.11
N LYS A 143 7.81 -6.49 -10.67
CA LYS A 143 9.21 -6.18 -10.36
C LYS A 143 9.65 -6.85 -9.05
N LYS A 144 10.84 -7.44 -9.04
CA LYS A 144 11.49 -7.94 -7.81
C LYS A 144 12.50 -6.89 -7.33
N PHE A 145 12.36 -6.45 -6.09
CA PHE A 145 13.24 -5.44 -5.50
C PHE A 145 14.18 -6.07 -4.47
N ASN A 146 15.45 -5.69 -4.47
CA ASN A 146 16.41 -6.13 -3.47
C ASN A 146 16.46 -5.15 -2.28
N LEU A 147 15.72 -5.45 -1.22
CA LEU A 147 15.64 -4.63 -0.01
C LEU A 147 16.81 -4.87 0.97
N LYS A 148 17.76 -5.78 0.64
CA LYS A 148 18.91 -6.10 1.50
C LYS A 148 20.18 -5.31 1.15
N ASP A 149 20.06 -4.31 0.28
CA ASP A 149 21.20 -3.47 -0.12
C ASP A 149 21.71 -2.63 1.08
N PRO A 150 23.03 -2.54 1.31
CA PRO A 150 23.63 -1.68 2.35
C PRO A 150 23.13 -0.23 2.32
N LYS A 151 22.75 0.28 1.15
CA LYS A 151 22.20 1.64 1.00
C LYS A 151 20.96 1.88 1.86
N PHE A 152 20.10 0.88 2.03
CA PHE A 152 18.87 1.01 2.84
C PHE A 152 19.16 0.94 4.34
N ARG A 153 20.29 0.34 4.75
CA ARG A 153 20.68 0.23 6.16
C ARG A 153 21.12 1.56 6.77
N GLU A 154 21.82 2.39 5.99
CA GLU A 154 22.40 3.65 6.48
C GLU A 154 21.48 4.86 6.27
N LYS A 155 20.34 4.64 5.60
CA LYS A 155 19.38 5.68 5.25
C LYS A 155 18.79 6.33 6.50
N GLY A 156 18.91 7.65 6.58
CA GLY A 156 18.39 8.45 7.70
C GLY A 156 19.27 8.49 8.95
N LEU A 157 20.42 7.80 8.97
CA LEU A 157 21.39 7.92 10.06
C LEU A 157 22.30 9.14 9.86
N LYS A 158 22.52 9.91 10.94
CA LYS A 158 23.51 11.01 10.92
C LYS A 158 24.90 10.40 10.76
N LYS A 159 25.62 10.79 9.71
CA LYS A 159 27.04 10.44 9.53
C LYS A 159 27.81 10.97 10.74
N LYS A 160 28.58 10.11 11.40
CA LYS A 160 29.48 10.55 12.46
C LYS A 160 30.64 11.30 11.81
N ASN A 161 30.85 12.57 12.17
CA ASN A 161 32.08 13.27 11.85
C ASN A 161 33.19 12.60 12.68
N ILE A 162 34.11 11.91 12.02
CA ILE A 162 35.23 11.19 12.65
C ILE A 162 36.34 12.17 13.10
N ASN A 163 36.16 13.47 12.90
CA ASN A 163 37.15 14.50 13.23
C ASN A 163 37.01 15.02 14.67
N ASN A 164 37.07 14.13 15.66
CA ASN A 164 37.38 14.46 17.05
C ASN A 164 37.90 13.18 17.73
N ILE A 165 39.18 12.90 17.47
CA ILE A 165 40.05 12.10 18.33
C ILE A 165 41.08 13.09 18.86
#